data_AF-F2UY96-F1
#
_entry.id   AF-F2UY96-F1
#
_cell.length_a   1.000
_cell.length_b   1.000
_cell.length_c   1.000
_cell.angle_alpha   90.00
_cell.angle_beta   90.00
_cell.angle_gamma   90.00
#
_symmetry.space_group_name_H-M   'P 1'
#
loop_
_entity.id
_entity.type
_entity.pdbx_description
1 polymer ?
#
loop_
_entity_poly.entity_id
_entity_poly.type
_entity_poly.pdbx_seq_one_letter_code
_entity_poly.pdbx_strand_id
1 'polypeptide(L)'
;MTGETAGTSSQASQGVPGWTWPDYIGWGWMIVQARMEADWTGLWDYAMPNPKASEETVARAEARLGFRLPESYRGFLLAADGWPCFFQDMTIFSTSDLLGGELHKAGQIQLELEECVEAMAAGGVIAADHFTVVASRESIEIALMGKPGTPAEGTVSWVRGEVMQRYDDFLDYYLSMMELNKLDTADLRRDYGPKPDGVPHAVIDRPGSPPVFEHARRDDL
;
A
#
# COMPACT_ATOMS: atom_id res chain seq x y z
N MET A 1 -23.97 -9.79 12.01
CA MET A 1 -23.17 -11.02 11.94
C MET A 1 -21.79 -10.62 12.44
N THR A 2 -21.45 -11.03 13.65
CA THR A 2 -20.22 -10.65 14.35
C THR A 2 -19.06 -11.44 13.76
N GLY A 3 -18.19 -10.78 13.00
CA GLY A 3 -16.95 -11.36 12.50
C GLY A 3 -15.90 -11.33 13.60
N GLU A 4 -15.55 -12.50 14.12
CA GLU A 4 -14.37 -12.70 14.95
C GLU A 4 -13.13 -12.39 14.10
N THR A 5 -12.44 -11.29 14.40
CA THR A 5 -11.07 -11.06 13.93
C THR A 5 -10.16 -12.01 14.69
N ALA A 6 -9.97 -13.21 14.13
CA ALA A 6 -8.89 -14.10 14.53
C ALA A 6 -7.56 -13.37 14.29
N GLY A 7 -6.95 -12.90 15.38
CA GLY A 7 -5.60 -12.37 15.39
C GLY A 7 -4.64 -13.42 14.87
N THR A 8 -4.34 -13.34 13.58
CA THR A 8 -3.29 -14.13 12.98
C THR A 8 -2.01 -13.38 13.29
N SER A 9 -1.22 -13.89 14.24
CA SER A 9 0.17 -13.44 14.39
C SER A 9 0.84 -13.68 13.03
N SER A 10 1.14 -12.61 12.28
CA SER A 10 1.98 -12.74 11.09
C SER A 10 3.28 -13.37 11.55
N GLN A 11 3.57 -14.57 11.06
CA GLN A 11 4.97 -14.97 10.93
C GLN A 11 5.61 -13.82 10.15
N ALA A 12 6.54 -13.10 10.79
CA ALA A 12 7.31 -12.05 10.14
C ALA A 12 7.76 -12.59 8.79
N SER A 13 7.26 -11.99 7.72
CA SER A 13 7.59 -12.42 6.36
C SER A 13 8.99 -11.91 6.11
N GLN A 14 9.99 -12.68 6.54
CA GLN A 14 11.37 -12.31 6.31
C GLN A 14 11.63 -12.29 4.81
N GLY A 15 12.25 -11.20 4.35
CA GLY A 15 12.61 -11.03 2.95
C GLY A 15 13.39 -12.24 2.40
N VAL A 16 13.26 -12.47 1.11
CA VAL A 16 14.01 -13.51 0.41
C VAL A 16 15.49 -13.10 0.35
N PRO A 17 16.43 -13.94 0.83
CA PRO A 17 17.85 -13.60 0.79
C PRO A 17 18.33 -13.25 -0.62
N GLY A 18 18.98 -12.09 -0.76
CA GLY A 18 19.52 -11.60 -2.02
C GLY A 18 18.53 -10.84 -2.91
N TRP A 19 17.24 -10.79 -2.54
CA TRP A 19 16.27 -9.93 -3.24
C TRP A 19 16.43 -8.47 -2.86
N THR A 20 16.16 -7.60 -3.84
CA THR A 20 16.13 -6.15 -3.72
C THR A 20 14.71 -5.62 -3.97
N TRP A 21 14.47 -4.34 -3.67
CA TRP A 21 13.17 -3.71 -3.93
C TRP A 21 12.64 -3.89 -5.36
N PRO A 22 13.46 -3.76 -6.43
CA PRO A 22 13.04 -4.12 -7.77
C PRO A 22 12.47 -5.54 -7.92
N ASP A 23 13.08 -6.53 -7.25
CA ASP A 23 12.60 -7.92 -7.28
C ASP A 23 11.24 -8.04 -6.57
N TYR A 24 11.11 -7.43 -5.39
CA TYR A 24 9.86 -7.42 -4.63
C TYR A 24 8.73 -6.71 -5.36
N ILE A 25 9.00 -5.55 -5.97
CA ILE A 25 8.02 -4.78 -6.74
C ILE A 25 7.59 -5.56 -7.98
N GLY A 26 8.54 -6.19 -8.69
CA GLY A 26 8.23 -7.06 -9.82
C GLY A 26 7.34 -8.23 -9.43
N TRP A 27 7.64 -8.88 -8.30
CA TRP A 27 6.82 -9.96 -7.75
C TRP A 27 5.43 -9.49 -7.31
N GLY A 28 5.34 -8.36 -6.60
CA GLY A 28 4.06 -7.80 -6.21
C GLY A 28 3.22 -7.40 -7.42
N TRP A 29 3.84 -6.92 -8.51
CA TRP A 29 3.10 -6.59 -9.72
C TRP A 29 2.49 -7.84 -10.35
N MET A 30 3.22 -8.96 -10.39
CA MET A 30 2.64 -10.24 -10.84
C MET A 30 1.45 -10.68 -9.98
N ILE A 31 1.48 -10.43 -8.66
CA ILE A 31 0.37 -10.73 -7.75
C ILE A 31 -0.83 -9.83 -8.03
N VAL A 32 -0.62 -8.52 -8.15
CA VAL A 32 -1.67 -7.55 -8.45
C VAL A 32 -2.31 -7.84 -9.81
N GLN A 33 -1.52 -8.24 -10.82
CA GLN A 33 -2.05 -8.70 -12.10
C GLN A 33 -2.93 -9.94 -11.97
N ALA A 34 -2.51 -10.95 -11.20
CA ALA A 34 -3.32 -12.14 -10.96
C ALA A 34 -4.65 -11.82 -10.25
N ARG A 35 -4.65 -10.83 -9.35
CA ARG A 35 -5.88 -10.32 -8.71
C ARG A 35 -6.77 -9.61 -9.71
N MET A 36 -6.21 -8.72 -10.53
CA MET A 36 -6.91 -8.01 -11.60
C MET A 36 -7.57 -8.98 -12.61
N GLU A 37 -6.92 -10.10 -12.91
CA GLU A 37 -7.51 -11.14 -13.76
C GLU A 37 -8.68 -11.88 -13.09
N ALA A 38 -8.59 -12.12 -11.79
CA ALA A 38 -9.66 -12.74 -11.00
C ALA A 38 -10.84 -11.79 -10.78
N ASP A 39 -10.58 -10.50 -10.66
CA ASP A 39 -11.56 -9.43 -10.47
C ASP A 39 -12.20 -8.98 -11.80
N TRP A 40 -12.70 -9.93 -12.58
CA TRP A 40 -13.27 -9.63 -13.90
C TRP A 40 -14.60 -8.87 -13.83
N THR A 41 -15.20 -8.76 -12.64
CA THR A 41 -16.41 -7.97 -12.37
C THR A 41 -16.10 -6.50 -12.12
N GLY A 42 -14.83 -6.14 -11.90
CA GLY A 42 -14.38 -4.76 -11.71
C GLY A 42 -14.73 -4.19 -10.34
N LEU A 43 -14.48 -4.98 -9.27
CA LEU A 43 -14.69 -4.53 -7.90
C LEU A 43 -13.68 -3.46 -7.48
N TRP A 44 -12.42 -3.62 -7.88
CA TRP A 44 -11.33 -2.73 -7.50
C TRP A 44 -10.69 -2.03 -8.68
N ASP A 45 -10.09 -0.87 -8.40
CA ASP A 45 -9.15 -0.22 -9.29
C ASP A 45 -7.76 -0.84 -9.16
N TYR A 46 -6.96 -0.75 -10.22
CA TYR A 46 -5.62 -1.30 -10.30
C TYR A 46 -4.68 -0.30 -10.95
N ALA A 47 -3.47 -0.12 -10.42
CA ALA A 47 -2.48 0.73 -11.07
C ALA A 47 -1.09 0.09 -11.01
N MET A 48 -0.28 0.42 -12.00
CA MET A 48 1.15 0.12 -11.95
C MET A 48 1.84 0.95 -10.85
N PRO A 49 2.94 0.43 -10.27
CA PRO A 49 3.81 1.24 -9.43
C PRO A 49 4.30 2.47 -10.19
N ASN A 50 4.49 3.58 -9.49
CA ASN A 50 5.05 4.78 -10.10
C ASN A 50 6.50 4.53 -10.53
N PRO A 51 7.01 5.29 -11.52
CA PRO A 51 8.44 5.31 -11.81
C PRO A 51 9.25 5.61 -10.55
N LYS A 52 10.45 5.02 -10.45
CA LYS A 52 11.35 5.25 -9.31
C LYS A 52 11.62 6.73 -9.03
N ALA A 53 11.78 7.06 -7.77
CA ALA A 53 12.33 8.36 -7.38
C ALA A 53 13.84 8.41 -7.65
N SER A 54 14.34 9.61 -7.93
CA SER A 54 15.79 9.84 -7.91
C SER A 54 16.27 10.05 -6.47
N GLU A 55 17.55 9.78 -6.21
CA GLU A 55 18.19 10.12 -4.93
C GLU A 55 18.01 11.59 -4.56
N GLU A 56 18.07 12.51 -5.53
CA GLU A 56 17.84 13.95 -5.31
C GLU A 56 16.39 14.22 -4.87
N THR A 57 15.41 13.55 -5.50
CA THR A 57 13.99 13.68 -5.15
C THR A 57 13.75 13.23 -3.72
N VAL A 58 14.26 12.05 -3.35
CA VAL A 58 14.12 11.50 -1.99
C VAL A 58 14.82 12.40 -0.97
N ALA A 59 16.07 12.81 -1.24
CA ALA A 59 16.82 13.68 -0.34
C ALA A 59 16.13 15.05 -0.13
N ARG A 60 15.50 15.61 -1.17
CA ARG A 60 14.71 16.85 -1.05
C ARG A 60 13.45 16.64 -0.22
N ALA A 61 12.78 15.50 -0.33
CA ALA A 61 11.64 15.17 0.52
C ALA A 61 12.07 15.01 1.99
N GLU A 62 13.15 14.25 2.24
CA GLU A 62 13.77 14.10 3.57
C GLU A 62 14.12 15.46 4.20
N ALA A 63 14.74 16.35 3.42
CA ALA A 63 15.08 17.70 3.89
C ALA A 63 13.85 18.54 4.26
N ARG A 64 12.74 18.38 3.55
CA ARG A 64 11.47 19.08 3.86
C ARG A 64 10.74 18.47 5.04
N LEU A 65 10.82 17.16 5.22
CA LEU A 65 10.26 16.44 6.37
C LEU A 65 11.08 16.70 7.65
N GLY A 66 12.35 17.07 7.51
CA GLY A 66 13.26 17.34 8.62
C GLY A 66 13.93 16.08 9.19
N PHE A 67 13.80 14.93 8.51
CA PHE A 67 14.44 13.68 8.89
C PHE A 67 14.71 12.80 7.66
N ARG A 68 15.67 11.89 7.79
CA ARG A 68 15.96 10.87 6.78
C ARG A 68 14.93 9.76 6.87
N LEU A 69 14.39 9.29 5.74
CA LEU A 69 13.40 8.21 5.77
C LEU A 69 14.03 6.89 6.26
N PRO A 70 13.30 6.05 7.01
CA PRO A 70 13.76 4.70 7.34
C PRO A 70 14.17 3.91 6.10
N GLU A 71 15.27 3.16 6.19
CA GLU A 71 15.97 2.60 5.02
C GLU A 71 15.09 1.71 4.15
N SER A 72 14.23 0.90 4.77
CA SER A 72 13.30 0.00 4.06
C SER A 72 12.34 0.79 3.15
N TYR A 73 11.66 1.81 3.67
CA TYR A 73 10.74 2.66 2.89
C TYR A 73 11.48 3.56 1.90
N ARG A 74 12.65 4.10 2.30
CA ARG A 74 13.52 4.86 1.41
C ARG A 74 13.92 4.04 0.18
N GLY A 75 14.31 2.78 0.40
CA GLY A 75 14.67 1.83 -0.65
C GLY A 75 13.51 1.53 -1.59
N PHE A 76 12.28 1.41 -1.05
CA PHE A 76 11.08 1.26 -1.86
C PHE A 76 10.90 2.46 -2.79
N LEU A 77 10.95 3.70 -2.28
CA LEU A 77 10.77 4.91 -3.09
C LEU A 77 11.79 5.06 -4.23
N LEU A 78 13.03 4.61 -3.99
CA LEU A 78 14.10 4.57 -5.00
C LEU A 78 13.91 3.49 -6.08
N ALA A 79 12.97 2.56 -5.87
CA ALA A 79 12.59 1.54 -6.83
C ALA A 79 11.22 1.82 -7.47
N ALA A 80 10.27 2.41 -6.73
CA ALA A 80 8.98 2.93 -7.19
C ALA A 80 8.52 4.09 -6.30
N ASP A 81 8.30 5.27 -6.86
CA ASP A 81 7.92 6.47 -6.09
C ASP A 81 6.43 6.46 -5.70
N GLY A 82 6.04 5.53 -4.85
CA GLY A 82 4.65 5.26 -4.48
C GLY A 82 3.97 4.24 -5.39
N TRP A 83 2.82 3.73 -4.95
CA TRP A 83 2.04 2.74 -5.68
C TRP A 83 0.54 2.87 -5.36
N PRO A 84 -0.24 3.42 -6.29
CA PRO A 84 -1.69 3.49 -6.18
C PRO A 84 -2.36 2.12 -6.25
N CYS A 85 -3.40 1.90 -5.46
CA CYS A 85 -4.18 0.67 -5.44
C CYS A 85 -3.32 -0.61 -5.28
N PHE A 86 -2.21 -0.53 -4.53
CA PHE A 86 -1.30 -1.67 -4.34
C PHE A 86 -1.95 -2.80 -3.53
N PHE A 87 -2.94 -2.44 -2.70
CA PHE A 87 -3.84 -3.34 -2.00
C PHE A 87 -5.21 -2.67 -1.92
N GLN A 88 -6.22 -3.24 -2.57
CA GLN A 88 -7.57 -2.67 -2.68
C GLN A 88 -7.54 -1.19 -3.07
N ASP A 89 -8.12 -0.30 -2.27
CA ASP A 89 -8.17 1.15 -2.46
C ASP A 89 -6.99 1.91 -1.81
N MET A 90 -6.08 1.19 -1.15
CA MET A 90 -4.93 1.77 -0.45
C MET A 90 -3.82 2.15 -1.43
N THR A 91 -3.15 3.27 -1.15
CA THR A 91 -2.04 3.81 -1.95
C THR A 91 -0.80 4.01 -1.09
N ILE A 92 0.33 3.41 -1.49
CA ILE A 92 1.63 3.75 -0.90
C ILE A 92 2.02 5.16 -1.36
N PHE A 93 2.35 6.01 -0.41
CA PHE A 93 2.68 7.41 -0.65
C PHE A 93 3.93 7.53 -1.54
N SER A 94 3.86 8.41 -2.52
CA SER A 94 5.05 8.92 -3.20
C SER A 94 5.78 9.95 -2.33
N THR A 95 6.98 10.34 -2.74
CA THR A 95 7.67 11.50 -2.17
C THR A 95 6.84 12.78 -2.22
N SER A 96 5.93 12.91 -3.19
CA SER A 96 5.02 14.07 -3.27
C SER A 96 3.88 13.99 -2.26
N ASP A 97 3.30 12.80 -2.06
CA ASP A 97 2.23 12.56 -1.08
C ASP A 97 2.73 12.73 0.36
N LEU A 98 4.00 12.42 0.64
CA LEU A 98 4.61 12.71 1.94
C LEU A 98 4.62 14.21 2.28
N LEU A 99 4.69 15.07 1.26
CA LEU A 99 4.82 16.52 1.43
C LEU A 99 3.48 17.27 1.40
N GLY A 100 2.41 16.62 0.96
CA GLY A 100 1.06 17.20 0.91
C GLY A 100 0.19 16.65 -0.20
N GLY A 101 -0.94 17.30 -0.44
CA GLY A 101 -1.94 16.87 -1.43
C GLY A 101 -3.16 16.21 -0.80
N GLU A 102 -4.11 15.77 -1.64
CA GLU A 102 -5.39 15.24 -1.15
C GLU A 102 -5.23 13.88 -0.46
N LEU A 103 -4.35 13.01 -0.97
CA LEU A 103 -4.05 11.73 -0.33
C LEU A 103 -3.36 11.94 1.02
N HIS A 104 -2.44 12.90 1.11
CA HIS A 104 -1.81 13.29 2.38
C HIS A 104 -2.86 13.70 3.42
N LYS A 105 -3.77 14.61 3.05
CA LYS A 105 -4.85 15.07 3.92
C LYS A 105 -5.70 13.90 4.39
N ALA A 106 -6.12 13.00 3.49
CA ALA A 106 -6.87 11.80 3.85
C ALA A 106 -6.10 10.94 4.88
N GLY A 107 -4.79 10.76 4.67
CA GLY A 107 -3.92 10.04 5.58
C GLY A 107 -3.64 10.73 6.92
N GLN A 108 -3.99 12.02 7.08
CA GLN A 108 -3.86 12.75 8.36
C GLN A 108 -5.12 12.71 9.21
N ILE A 109 -6.31 12.46 8.62
CA ILE A 109 -7.60 12.56 9.32
C ILE A 109 -7.59 11.81 10.67
N GLN A 110 -7.13 10.55 10.68
CA GLN A 110 -7.12 9.75 11.91
C GLN A 110 -6.08 10.22 12.95
N LEU A 111 -5.02 10.91 12.52
CA LEU A 111 -4.04 11.49 13.44
C LEU A 111 -4.56 12.79 14.09
N GLU A 112 -5.63 13.37 13.56
CA GLU A 112 -6.26 14.60 14.04
C GLU A 112 -7.53 14.33 14.88
N LEU A 113 -8.12 13.14 14.78
CA LEU A 113 -9.29 12.73 15.55
C LEU A 113 -8.89 12.16 16.91
N GLU A 114 -9.33 12.80 18.00
CA GLU A 114 -9.01 12.41 19.39
C GLU A 114 -9.31 10.94 19.68
N GLU A 115 -10.49 10.45 19.27
CA GLU A 115 -10.89 9.05 19.46
C GLU A 115 -9.95 8.05 18.77
N CYS A 116 -9.49 8.36 17.56
CA CYS A 116 -8.53 7.52 16.84
C CYS A 116 -7.15 7.58 17.48
N VAL A 117 -6.71 8.76 17.93
CA VAL A 117 -5.43 8.92 18.63
C VAL A 117 -5.42 8.14 19.95
N GLU A 118 -6.50 8.18 20.72
CA GLU A 118 -6.64 7.39 21.95
C GLU A 118 -6.65 5.88 21.68
N ALA A 119 -7.39 5.43 20.66
CA ALA A 119 -7.43 4.03 20.26
C ALA A 119 -6.05 3.53 19.77
N MET A 120 -5.34 4.34 18.98
CA MET A 120 -3.97 4.04 18.56
C MET A 120 -3.01 3.96 19.74
N ALA A 121 -3.11 4.89 20.68
CA ALA A 121 -2.28 4.89 21.88
C ALA A 121 -2.53 3.65 22.76
N ALA A 122 -3.79 3.21 22.88
CA ALA A 122 -4.15 1.95 23.55
C ALA A 122 -3.55 0.72 22.84
N GLY A 123 -3.40 0.76 21.52
CA GLY A 123 -2.68 -0.22 20.70
C GLY A 123 -1.14 -0.04 20.70
N GLY A 124 -0.61 0.89 21.49
CA GLY A 124 0.83 1.16 21.61
C GLY A 124 1.43 1.92 20.43
N VAL A 125 0.62 2.66 19.66
CA VAL A 125 1.03 3.52 18.55
C VAL A 125 0.83 4.97 18.96
N ILE A 126 1.94 5.68 19.20
CA ILE A 126 1.93 7.09 19.58
C ILE A 126 1.93 7.94 18.30
N ALA A 127 0.83 8.62 17.99
CA ALA A 127 0.67 9.40 16.76
C ALA A 127 1.84 10.37 16.48
N ALA A 128 2.36 11.05 17.52
CA ALA A 128 3.48 11.98 17.39
C ALA A 128 4.78 11.31 16.89
N ASP A 129 4.98 10.03 17.24
CA ASP A 129 6.17 9.25 16.87
C ASP A 129 6.08 8.66 15.47
N HIS A 130 4.96 8.84 14.76
CA HIS A 130 4.72 8.23 13.46
C HIS A 130 4.39 9.26 12.38
N PHE A 131 4.47 8.82 11.13
CA PHE A 131 4.01 9.55 9.94
C PHE A 131 3.33 8.58 8.97
N THR A 132 2.38 9.08 8.18
CA THR A 132 1.62 8.27 7.24
C THR A 132 2.44 7.92 6.01
N VAL A 133 2.46 6.64 5.64
CA VAL A 133 3.13 6.11 4.43
C VAL A 133 2.18 5.41 3.47
N VAL A 134 0.95 5.11 3.92
CA VAL A 134 -0.13 4.56 3.11
C VAL A 134 -1.44 5.19 3.55
N ALA A 135 -2.32 5.51 2.61
CA ALA A 135 -3.71 5.86 2.91
C ALA A 135 -4.63 5.43 1.78
N SER A 136 -5.92 5.36 2.08
CA SER A 136 -7.00 5.36 1.09
C SER A 136 -7.65 6.76 1.00
N ARG A 137 -8.25 7.05 -0.15
CA ARG A 137 -9.18 8.19 -0.33
C ARG A 137 -10.63 7.80 -0.14
N GLU A 138 -10.94 6.51 -0.15
CA GLU A 138 -12.31 5.97 -0.13
C GLU A 138 -12.64 5.29 1.20
N SER A 139 -11.63 4.90 1.97
CA SER A 139 -11.76 4.27 3.28
C SER A 139 -10.86 4.94 4.33
N ILE A 140 -10.99 4.48 5.57
CA ILE A 140 -10.18 4.93 6.70
C ILE A 140 -8.94 4.04 6.90
N GLU A 141 -8.49 3.33 5.87
CA GLU A 141 -7.30 2.48 5.97
C GLU A 141 -6.04 3.33 5.83
N ILE A 142 -5.15 3.29 6.82
CA ILE A 142 -3.83 3.95 6.76
C ILE A 142 -2.72 3.02 7.28
N ALA A 143 -1.49 3.23 6.82
CA ALA A 143 -0.31 2.68 7.47
C ALA A 143 0.60 3.80 7.98
N LEU A 144 1.01 3.65 9.23
CA LEU A 144 1.85 4.59 9.95
C LEU A 144 3.25 3.99 10.12
N MET A 145 4.28 4.72 9.71
CA MET A 145 5.67 4.35 9.93
C MET A 145 6.26 5.17 11.08
N GLY A 146 7.02 4.52 11.95
CA GLY A 146 7.70 5.22 13.04
C GLY A 146 8.86 6.09 12.56
N LYS A 147 8.93 7.31 13.11
CA LYS A 147 9.92 8.33 12.78
C LYS A 147 11.31 7.97 13.32
N PRO A 148 12.38 8.37 12.63
CA PRO A 148 13.74 8.25 13.16
C PRO A 148 13.90 8.97 14.50
N GLY A 149 14.71 8.37 15.38
CA GLY A 149 14.97 8.89 16.72
C GLY A 149 13.84 8.67 17.73
N THR A 150 12.81 7.91 17.35
CA THR A 150 11.71 7.52 18.26
C THR A 150 11.79 6.03 18.59
N PRO A 151 11.16 5.55 19.68
CA PRO A 151 11.08 4.12 19.97
C PRO A 151 10.40 3.28 18.88
N ALA A 152 9.64 3.91 17.98
CA ALA A 152 8.94 3.24 16.89
C ALA A 152 9.74 3.22 15.58
N GLU A 153 10.95 3.78 15.54
CA GLU A 153 11.73 3.98 14.31
C GLU A 153 11.71 2.76 13.38
N GLY A 154 11.28 2.98 12.14
CA GLY A 154 11.28 1.96 11.08
C GLY A 154 10.12 0.98 11.11
N THR A 155 9.46 0.78 12.26
CA THR A 155 8.28 -0.10 12.38
C THR A 155 7.08 0.46 11.63
N VAL A 156 6.17 -0.42 11.22
CA VAL A 156 4.93 -0.03 10.54
C VAL A 156 3.72 -0.54 11.31
N SER A 157 2.65 0.25 11.39
CA SER A 157 1.36 -0.15 11.97
C SER A 157 0.25 0.11 10.97
N TRP A 158 -0.55 -0.92 10.67
CA TRP A 158 -1.78 -0.79 9.90
C TRP A 158 -2.92 -0.39 10.83
N VAL A 159 -3.62 0.69 10.49
CA VAL A 159 -4.65 1.32 11.32
C VAL A 159 -5.93 1.52 10.53
N ARG A 160 -7.05 1.21 11.18
CA ARG A 160 -8.42 1.43 10.71
C ARG A 160 -9.30 1.92 11.86
N GLY A 161 -9.08 3.16 12.30
CA GLY A 161 -9.62 3.72 13.54
C GLY A 161 -8.89 3.22 14.79
N GLU A 162 -8.45 1.97 14.80
CA GLU A 162 -7.60 1.35 15.81
C GLU A 162 -6.43 0.58 15.15
N VAL A 163 -5.45 0.15 15.95
CA VAL A 163 -4.31 -0.62 15.45
C VAL A 163 -4.77 -2.03 15.10
N MET A 164 -4.74 -2.36 13.81
CA MET A 164 -5.08 -3.69 13.31
C MET A 164 -3.90 -4.65 13.46
N GLN A 165 -2.71 -4.21 13.04
CA GLN A 165 -1.51 -5.04 13.03
C GLN A 165 -0.24 -4.18 13.02
N ARG A 166 0.87 -4.76 13.50
CA ARG A 166 2.20 -4.15 13.52
C ARG A 166 3.21 -5.02 12.79
N TYR A 167 4.20 -4.38 12.20
CA TYR A 167 5.22 -4.99 11.35
C TYR A 167 6.59 -4.44 11.73
N ASP A 168 7.61 -5.28 11.58
CA ASP A 168 8.98 -4.93 12.01
C ASP A 168 9.57 -3.81 11.14
N ASP A 169 9.25 -3.79 9.84
CA ASP A 169 9.64 -2.75 8.91
C ASP A 169 8.65 -2.60 7.72
N PHE A 170 9.00 -1.73 6.76
CA PHE A 170 8.18 -1.53 5.57
C PHE A 170 8.14 -2.73 4.62
N LEU A 171 9.21 -3.54 4.57
CA LEU A 171 9.26 -4.73 3.75
C LEU A 171 8.31 -5.80 4.30
N ASP A 172 8.33 -6.05 5.60
CA ASP A 172 7.41 -6.99 6.26
C ASP A 172 5.94 -6.58 6.07
N TYR A 173 5.64 -5.28 6.20
CA TYR A 173 4.31 -4.73 5.85
C TYR A 173 3.94 -4.99 4.38
N TYR A 174 4.84 -4.63 3.45
CA TYR A 174 4.61 -4.81 2.01
C TYR A 174 4.35 -6.28 1.65
N LEU A 175 5.19 -7.20 2.15
CA LEU A 175 5.06 -8.63 1.91
C LEU A 175 3.74 -9.17 2.47
N SER A 176 3.35 -8.71 3.67
CA SER A 176 2.06 -9.07 4.26
C SER A 176 0.88 -8.64 3.39
N MET A 177 0.92 -7.42 2.82
CA MET A 177 -0.12 -6.96 1.88
C MET A 177 -0.11 -7.78 0.59
N MET A 178 1.05 -8.24 0.12
CA MET A 178 1.13 -9.13 -1.06
C MET A 178 0.54 -10.52 -0.77
N GLU A 179 0.72 -11.06 0.43
CA GLU A 179 0.05 -12.30 0.82
C GLU A 179 -1.47 -12.13 0.94
N LEU A 180 -1.95 -11.01 1.49
CA LEU A 180 -3.38 -10.68 1.49
C LEU A 180 -3.94 -10.54 0.07
N ASN A 181 -3.22 -9.91 -0.85
CA ASN A 181 -3.62 -9.84 -2.27
C ASN A 181 -3.83 -11.25 -2.89
N LYS A 182 -3.01 -12.24 -2.52
CA LYS A 182 -3.19 -13.61 -2.99
C LYS A 182 -4.42 -14.28 -2.40
N LEU A 183 -4.73 -14.01 -1.12
CA LEU A 183 -5.96 -14.48 -0.49
C LEU A 183 -7.19 -13.84 -1.16
N ASP A 184 -7.18 -12.53 -1.37
CA ASP A 184 -8.23 -11.83 -2.12
C ASP A 184 -8.42 -12.44 -3.51
N THR A 185 -7.31 -12.75 -4.21
CA THR A 185 -7.37 -13.41 -5.53
C THR A 185 -8.06 -14.78 -5.46
N ALA A 186 -7.79 -15.57 -4.41
CA ALA A 186 -8.42 -16.87 -4.22
C ALA A 186 -9.92 -16.72 -3.93
N ASP A 187 -10.31 -15.75 -3.12
CA ASP A 187 -11.70 -15.45 -2.81
C ASP A 187 -12.47 -14.94 -4.04
N LEU A 188 -11.90 -14.02 -4.82
CA LEU A 188 -12.49 -13.57 -6.09
C LEU A 188 -12.76 -14.73 -7.05
N ARG A 189 -11.80 -15.66 -7.20
CA ARG A 189 -11.97 -16.86 -8.04
C ARG A 189 -13.04 -17.80 -7.49
N ARG A 190 -13.17 -17.91 -6.17
CA ARG A 190 -14.18 -18.72 -5.50
C ARG A 190 -15.59 -18.12 -5.68
N ASP A 191 -15.71 -16.80 -5.55
CA ASP A 191 -17.00 -16.11 -5.54
C ASP A 191 -17.52 -15.80 -6.95
N TYR A 192 -16.64 -15.44 -7.89
CA TYR A 192 -17.02 -15.09 -9.27
C TYR A 192 -16.76 -16.18 -10.30
N GLY A 193 -16.04 -17.25 -9.94
CA GLY A 193 -15.68 -18.31 -10.87
C GLY A 193 -14.73 -17.86 -11.98
N PRO A 194 -14.54 -18.67 -13.03
CA PRO A 194 -13.67 -18.30 -14.14
C PRO A 194 -14.24 -17.11 -14.92
N LYS A 195 -13.35 -16.22 -15.34
CA LYS A 195 -13.68 -15.11 -16.23
C LYS A 195 -14.37 -15.64 -17.51
N PRO A 196 -15.56 -15.15 -17.87
CA PRO A 196 -16.23 -15.56 -19.11
C PRO A 196 -15.44 -15.15 -20.37
N ASP A 197 -15.54 -15.97 -21.41
CA ASP A 197 -14.97 -15.65 -22.73
C ASP A 197 -15.51 -14.32 -23.25
N GLY A 198 -14.62 -13.45 -23.75
CA GLY A 198 -14.98 -12.17 -24.35
C GLY A 198 -15.15 -11.00 -23.38
N VAL A 199 -15.02 -11.21 -22.06
CA VAL A 199 -14.89 -10.10 -21.11
C VAL A 199 -13.48 -9.50 -21.25
N PRO A 200 -13.31 -8.21 -21.54
CA PRO A 200 -11.99 -7.58 -21.57
C PRO A 200 -11.38 -7.49 -20.16
N HIS A 201 -10.05 -7.57 -20.03
CA HIS A 201 -9.42 -7.13 -18.78
C HIS A 201 -9.57 -5.60 -18.67
N ALA A 202 -10.08 -5.13 -17.53
CA ALA A 202 -10.02 -3.72 -17.19
C ALA A 202 -8.58 -3.41 -16.77
N VAL A 203 -7.84 -2.69 -17.61
CA VAL A 203 -6.49 -2.21 -17.27
C VAL A 203 -6.57 -0.70 -17.18
N ILE A 204 -6.25 -0.15 -16.01
CA ILE A 204 -6.13 1.31 -15.85
C ILE A 204 -4.65 1.66 -16.11
N ASP A 205 -4.40 2.36 -17.21
CA ASP A 205 -3.05 2.75 -17.64
C ASP A 205 -2.41 3.79 -16.69
N ARG A 206 -3.22 4.60 -15.98
CA ARG A 206 -2.80 5.63 -15.01
C ARG A 206 -3.86 5.94 -13.94
N PRO A 207 -3.46 6.31 -12.71
CA PRO A 207 -4.39 6.75 -11.66
C PRO A 207 -5.35 7.84 -12.15
N GLY A 208 -6.65 7.64 -11.97
CA GLY A 208 -7.70 8.57 -12.39
C GLY A 208 -8.11 8.51 -13.87
N SER A 209 -7.59 7.56 -14.65
CA SER A 209 -8.09 7.28 -16.01
C SER A 209 -9.22 6.26 -15.97
N PRO A 210 -10.26 6.39 -16.81
CA PRO A 210 -11.27 5.34 -16.93
C PRO A 210 -10.61 4.02 -17.37
N PRO A 211 -11.08 2.86 -16.89
CA PRO A 211 -10.53 1.57 -17.27
C PRO A 211 -10.53 1.40 -18.78
N VAL A 212 -9.38 1.06 -19.35
CA VAL A 212 -9.23 0.79 -20.78
C VAL A 212 -9.35 -0.71 -20.97
N PHE A 213 -10.30 -1.11 -21.81
CA PHE A 213 -10.48 -2.50 -22.19
C PHE A 213 -9.35 -2.93 -23.13
N GLU A 214 -8.74 -4.07 -22.85
CA GLU A 214 -7.60 -4.68 -23.58
C GLU A 214 -7.71 -4.66 -25.12
N HIS A 215 -8.93 -4.65 -25.67
CA HIS A 215 -9.19 -4.62 -27.11
C HIS A 215 -8.82 -3.28 -27.77
N ALA A 216 -8.70 -2.19 -27.00
CA ALA A 216 -8.35 -0.87 -27.51
C ALA A 216 -6.85 -0.72 -27.86
N ARG A 217 -6.00 -1.71 -27.55
CA ARG A 217 -4.56 -1.68 -27.86
C ARG A 217 -4.18 -2.40 -29.17
N ARG A 218 -5.11 -3.16 -29.78
CA ARG A 218 -4.82 -3.94 -30.99
C ARG A 218 -4.87 -3.15 -32.30
N ASP A 219 -5.36 -1.92 -32.28
CA ASP A 219 -5.56 -1.12 -33.49
C ASP A 219 -4.44 -0.07 -33.76
N ASP A 220 -3.38 -0.04 -32.93
CA ASP A 220 -2.25 0.91 -33.05
C ASP A 220 -0.91 0.25 -33.46
N LEU A 221 -0.93 -0.92 -34.11
CA LEU A 221 0.25 -1.54 -34.75
C LEU A 221 0.03 -1.83 -36.24
#